data_AF-A0A1Z9T1E1-F1
#
_entry.id   AF-A0A1Z9T1E1-F1
#
_cell.length_a   1.000
_cell.length_b   1.000
_cell.length_c   1.000
_cell.angle_alpha   90.00
_cell.angle_beta   90.00
_cell.angle_gamma   90.00
#
_symmetry.space_group_name_H-M   'P 1'
#
loop_
_entity.id
_entity.type
_entity.pdbx_description
1 polymer ?
#
loop_
_entity_poly.entity_id
_entity_poly.type
_entity_poly.pdbx_seq_one_letter_code
_entity_poly.pdbx_strand_id
1 'polypeptide(L)'
;MEVNEATKECRYYQVQKGKKKPVKGVELSESIYYWWFEYLKLSDKYQRLCGLDVQLTSCDESEYELWLKQYGRELFDDFGDIYQYENGEGFWRWWNERGQWIFGIKPIHSLDEFSSVEDVLEHRELIESGAVKLVALPTSLSQATLQRRLAKLVSKLELSGTQEQRAPYHPHNVKVDVESLRTAFQAYKLRQEGKSNVYIGAYFSLCIEQQREFVRDGRQKGETFDFEAYRNFVTKRELVISGDEQADKKKLELEAQAIEDGHIVFYMDGDRRTAKKNYLNVKASRMVAKAEENIRGVEEKRFPVGTPKRLVVGKSNEKKS
;
A
#
# COMPACT_ATOMS: atom_id res chain seq x y z
N MET A 1 -12.67 -4.77 15.67
CA MET A 1 -11.36 -4.38 16.22
C MET A 1 -11.61 -3.97 17.66
N GLU A 2 -10.88 -4.55 18.61
CA GLU A 2 -10.90 -4.06 19.99
C GLU A 2 -9.45 -3.73 20.36
N VAL A 3 -9.25 -2.55 20.94
CA VAL A 3 -7.93 -2.12 21.41
C VAL A 3 -7.79 -2.64 22.84
N ASN A 4 -6.78 -3.45 23.08
CA ASN A 4 -6.44 -3.80 24.46
C ASN A 4 -5.83 -2.55 25.13
N GLU A 5 -6.57 -1.95 26.06
CA GLU A 5 -6.16 -0.70 26.73
C GLU A 5 -4.85 -0.84 27.53
N ALA A 6 -4.48 -2.05 27.95
CA ALA A 6 -3.26 -2.30 28.71
C ALA A 6 -2.01 -2.48 27.83
N THR A 7 -2.16 -3.06 26.62
CA THR A 7 -1.02 -3.34 25.73
C THR A 7 -0.98 -2.45 24.48
N LYS A 8 -2.03 -1.67 24.23
CA LYS A 8 -2.28 -0.94 22.97
C LYS A 8 -2.26 -1.84 21.72
N GLU A 9 -2.34 -3.16 21.88
CA GLU A 9 -2.45 -4.08 20.75
C GLU A 9 -3.86 -4.03 20.16
N CYS A 10 -3.96 -3.75 18.87
CA CYS A 10 -5.19 -3.94 18.11
C CYS A 10 -5.39 -5.44 17.85
N ARG A 11 -6.49 -6.00 18.35
CA ARG A 11 -6.87 -7.39 18.05
C ARG A 11 -8.09 -7.43 17.15
N TYR A 12 -7.96 -8.19 16.07
CA TYR A 12 -9.03 -8.47 15.13
C TYR A 12 -9.75 -9.75 15.55
N TYR A 13 -11.06 -9.79 15.35
CA TYR A 13 -11.89 -10.94 15.69
C TYR A 13 -12.67 -11.36 14.45
N GLN A 14 -12.68 -12.66 14.18
CA GLN A 14 -13.58 -13.27 13.21
C GLN A 14 -14.69 -13.98 13.97
N VAL A 15 -15.93 -13.84 13.50
CA VAL A 15 -17.06 -14.61 14.03
C VAL A 15 -17.07 -15.97 13.33
N GLN A 16 -16.66 -17.02 14.05
CA GLN A 16 -16.76 -18.40 13.57
C GLN A 16 -17.83 -19.12 14.39
N LYS A 17 -18.89 -19.60 13.71
CA LYS A 17 -20.02 -20.32 14.33
C LYS A 17 -20.59 -19.57 15.56
N GLY A 18 -20.81 -18.26 15.42
CA GLY A 18 -21.35 -17.39 16.49
C GLY A 18 -20.38 -17.03 17.61
N LYS A 19 -19.12 -17.49 17.58
CA LYS A 19 -18.09 -17.15 18.57
C LYS A 19 -17.04 -16.21 17.97
N LYS A 20 -16.75 -15.10 18.64
CA LYS A 20 -15.62 -14.22 18.31
C LYS A 20 -14.31 -14.96 18.64
N LYS A 21 -13.51 -15.27 17.62
CA LYS A 21 -12.15 -15.78 17.81
C LYS A 21 -11.13 -14.69 17.47
N PRO A 22 -10.14 -14.43 18.33
CA PRO A 22 -9.06 -13.51 18.00
C PRO A 22 -8.26 -14.10 16.84
N VAL A 23 -8.09 -13.32 15.77
CA VAL A 23 -7.32 -13.69 14.59
C VAL A 23 -5.95 -13.04 14.72
N LYS A 24 -4.89 -13.82 14.55
CA LYS A 24 -3.55 -13.26 14.30
C LYS A 24 -3.51 -12.81 12.83
N GLY A 25 -3.28 -11.53 12.58
CA GLY A 25 -3.24 -11.00 11.22
C GLY A 25 -3.23 -9.47 11.17
N VAL A 26 -2.97 -8.96 9.98
CA VAL A 26 -2.98 -7.54 9.62
C VAL A 26 -4.30 -7.26 8.86
N GLU A 27 -4.87 -6.06 8.98
CA GLU A 27 -6.06 -5.69 8.19
C GLU A 27 -5.75 -5.82 6.69
N LEU A 28 -6.74 -6.16 5.85
CA LEU A 28 -6.53 -6.26 4.39
C LEU A 28 -5.90 -4.99 3.82
N SER A 29 -6.42 -3.83 4.25
CA SER A 29 -5.92 -2.50 3.89
C SER A 29 -4.47 -2.25 4.31
N GLU A 30 -3.95 -3.02 5.27
CA GLU A 30 -2.60 -2.93 5.81
C GLU A 30 -1.69 -4.09 5.33
N SER A 31 -2.23 -5.04 4.55
CA SER A 31 -1.47 -6.19 4.04
C SER A 31 -0.77 -5.86 2.73
N ILE A 32 0.58 -5.91 2.71
CA ILE A 32 1.38 -5.73 1.48
C ILE A 32 0.95 -6.74 0.40
N TYR A 33 0.58 -7.96 0.79
CA TYR A 33 0.17 -9.00 -0.15
C TYR A 33 -1.20 -8.74 -0.76
N TYR A 34 -2.12 -8.15 0.01
CA TYR A 34 -3.39 -7.67 -0.52
C TYR A 34 -3.16 -6.58 -1.58
N TRP A 35 -2.23 -5.65 -1.31
CA TRP A 35 -1.89 -4.64 -2.31
C TRP A 35 -1.20 -5.24 -3.52
N TRP A 36 -0.35 -6.25 -3.39
CA TRP A 36 0.21 -6.95 -4.54
C TRP A 36 -0.90 -7.48 -5.45
N PHE A 37 -1.88 -8.15 -4.85
CA PHE A 37 -3.04 -8.70 -5.53
C PHE A 37 -3.89 -7.60 -6.22
N GLU A 38 -4.18 -6.49 -5.54
CA GLU A 38 -4.95 -5.39 -6.11
C GLU A 38 -4.18 -4.62 -7.20
N TYR A 39 -2.87 -4.42 -7.05
CA TYR A 39 -2.05 -3.78 -8.08
C TYR A 39 -1.95 -4.65 -9.34
N LEU A 40 -1.91 -5.97 -9.20
CA LEU A 40 -1.91 -6.88 -10.34
C LEU A 40 -3.23 -6.77 -11.13
N LYS A 41 -4.34 -6.49 -10.44
CA LYS A 41 -5.63 -6.23 -11.11
C LYS A 41 -5.61 -4.98 -12.01
N LEU A 42 -4.70 -4.04 -11.79
CA LEU A 42 -4.56 -2.83 -12.62
C LEU A 42 -3.69 -3.04 -13.87
N SER A 43 -2.96 -4.15 -13.98
CA SER A 43 -2.13 -4.44 -15.16
C SER A 43 -3.01 -4.81 -16.36
N ASP A 44 -2.96 -4.02 -17.43
CA ASP A 44 -3.66 -4.32 -18.68
C ASP A 44 -3.14 -5.62 -19.34
N LYS A 45 -1.84 -5.90 -19.21
CA LYS A 45 -1.23 -7.16 -19.66
C LYS A 45 -1.81 -8.36 -18.92
N TYR A 46 -1.94 -8.26 -17.60
CA TYR A 46 -2.47 -9.35 -16.79
C TYR A 46 -3.98 -9.53 -16.98
N GLN A 47 -4.73 -8.43 -17.13
CA GLN A 47 -6.14 -8.44 -17.53
C GLN A 47 -6.33 -9.23 -18.83
N ARG A 48 -5.54 -8.89 -19.86
CA ARG A 48 -5.56 -9.58 -21.15
C ARG A 48 -5.19 -11.06 -21.02
N LEU A 49 -4.20 -11.38 -20.18
CA LEU A 49 -3.80 -12.76 -19.92
C LEU A 49 -4.91 -13.58 -19.23
N CYS A 50 -5.72 -12.94 -18.39
CA CYS A 50 -6.92 -13.55 -17.79
C CYS A 50 -8.12 -13.62 -18.76
N GLY A 51 -7.96 -13.21 -20.02
CA GLY A 51 -9.00 -13.28 -21.04
C GLY A 51 -9.99 -12.11 -21.03
N LEU A 52 -9.69 -11.01 -20.33
CA LEU A 52 -10.49 -9.79 -20.40
C LEU A 52 -10.25 -9.05 -21.72
N ASP A 53 -11.32 -8.49 -22.29
CA ASP A 53 -11.25 -7.65 -23.48
C ASP A 53 -10.78 -6.24 -23.10
N VAL A 54 -9.47 -6.04 -23.13
CA VAL A 54 -8.81 -4.78 -22.76
C VAL A 54 -7.85 -4.31 -23.83
N GLN A 55 -7.81 -2.99 -24.04
CA GLN A 55 -6.81 -2.37 -24.89
C GLN A 55 -5.51 -2.20 -24.10
N LEU A 56 -4.40 -2.73 -24.63
CA LEU A 56 -3.08 -2.50 -24.06
C LEU A 56 -2.70 -1.02 -24.24
N THR A 57 -2.51 -0.34 -23.12
CA THR A 57 -2.03 1.06 -23.05
C THR A 57 -0.60 1.15 -22.54
N SER A 58 -0.14 0.11 -21.85
CA SER A 58 1.19 0.06 -21.23
C SER A 58 2.30 -0.38 -22.19
N CYS A 59 1.96 -1.07 -23.27
CA CYS A 59 2.92 -1.63 -24.22
C CYS A 59 2.28 -1.92 -25.58
N ASP A 60 3.10 -2.20 -26.58
CA ASP A 60 2.66 -2.76 -27.85
C ASP A 60 2.55 -4.30 -27.83
N GLU A 61 2.13 -4.89 -28.96
CA GLU A 61 1.93 -6.33 -29.09
C GLU A 61 3.24 -7.13 -28.96
N SER A 62 4.35 -6.58 -29.45
CA SER A 62 5.66 -7.26 -29.41
C SER A 62 6.22 -7.26 -27.98
N GLU A 63 6.06 -6.14 -27.28
CA GLU A 63 6.41 -5.99 -25.87
C GLU A 63 5.54 -6.90 -24.98
N TYR A 64 4.25 -7.06 -25.31
CA TYR A 64 3.36 -7.98 -24.61
C TYR A 64 3.83 -9.43 -24.74
N GLU A 65 4.16 -9.89 -25.96
CA GLU A 65 4.67 -11.25 -26.18
C GLU A 65 5.99 -11.52 -25.43
N LEU A 66 6.88 -10.53 -25.40
CA LEU A 66 8.13 -10.62 -24.63
C LEU A 66 7.83 -10.73 -23.13
N TRP A 67 6.95 -9.87 -22.61
CA TRP A 67 6.50 -9.91 -21.22
C TRP A 67 5.83 -11.25 -20.88
N LEU A 68 4.98 -11.78 -21.76
CA LEU A 68 4.28 -13.04 -21.57
C LEU A 68 5.26 -14.20 -21.42
N LYS A 69 6.30 -14.23 -22.25
CA LYS A 69 7.36 -15.23 -22.20
C LYS A 69 8.24 -15.10 -20.94
N GLN A 70 8.53 -13.87 -20.53
CA GLN A 70 9.46 -13.61 -19.43
C GLN A 70 8.83 -13.71 -18.05
N TYR A 71 7.58 -13.25 -17.91
CA TYR A 71 6.90 -13.10 -16.63
C TYR A 71 5.46 -13.63 -16.64
N GLY A 72 4.70 -13.35 -17.71
CA GLY A 72 3.24 -13.57 -17.73
C GLY A 72 2.82 -15.01 -17.48
N ARG A 73 3.46 -16.00 -18.13
CA ARG A 73 3.11 -17.42 -17.96
C ARG A 73 3.26 -17.89 -16.51
N GLU A 74 4.42 -17.64 -15.91
CA GLU A 74 4.69 -18.01 -14.52
C GLU A 74 3.76 -17.26 -13.56
N LEU A 75 3.51 -15.97 -13.80
CA LEU A 75 2.54 -15.20 -13.03
C LEU A 75 1.13 -15.80 -13.09
N PHE A 76 0.69 -16.28 -14.25
CA PHE A 76 -0.62 -16.91 -14.38
C PHE A 76 -0.66 -18.29 -13.72
N ASP A 77 0.42 -19.07 -13.81
CA ASP A 77 0.52 -20.35 -13.11
C ASP A 77 0.44 -20.16 -11.59
N ASP A 78 1.12 -19.14 -11.07
CA ASP A 78 1.17 -18.80 -9.64
C ASP A 78 -0.17 -18.20 -9.15
N PHE A 79 -0.66 -17.13 -9.79
CA PHE A 79 -1.82 -16.37 -9.31
C PHE A 79 -3.17 -16.86 -9.87
N GLY A 80 -3.20 -17.42 -11.07
CA GLY A 80 -4.43 -17.78 -11.79
C GLY A 80 -5.29 -16.58 -12.17
N ASP A 81 -6.53 -16.82 -12.60
CA ASP A 81 -7.48 -15.74 -12.89
C ASP A 81 -7.97 -15.07 -11.59
N ILE A 82 -7.28 -14.00 -11.18
CA ILE A 82 -7.59 -13.26 -9.95
C ILE A 82 -8.92 -12.49 -10.02
N TYR A 83 -9.52 -12.32 -11.19
CA TYR A 83 -10.77 -11.57 -11.36
C TYR A 83 -12.00 -12.37 -10.93
N GLN A 84 -11.86 -13.69 -10.78
CA GLN A 84 -12.91 -14.54 -10.19
C GLN A 84 -13.08 -14.30 -8.69
N TYR A 85 -12.17 -13.55 -8.07
CA TYR A 85 -12.10 -13.29 -6.62
C TYR A 85 -12.43 -11.82 -6.32
N GLU A 86 -13.67 -11.59 -5.93
CA GLU A 86 -14.19 -10.25 -5.63
C GLU A 86 -14.01 -9.86 -4.16
N ASN A 87 -13.69 -8.58 -3.92
CA ASN A 87 -13.60 -7.98 -2.59
C ASN A 87 -12.58 -8.66 -1.66
N GLY A 88 -12.62 -8.28 -0.38
CA GLY A 88 -11.76 -8.87 0.65
C GLY A 88 -11.96 -10.37 0.87
N GLU A 89 -13.19 -10.86 0.72
CA GLU A 89 -13.48 -12.30 0.82
C GLU A 89 -12.85 -13.09 -0.33
N GLY A 90 -12.91 -12.55 -1.55
CA GLY A 90 -12.24 -13.11 -2.71
C GLY A 90 -10.73 -13.21 -2.50
N PHE A 91 -10.10 -12.14 -2.00
CA PHE A 91 -8.66 -12.19 -1.67
C PHE A 91 -8.34 -13.34 -0.71
N TRP A 92 -9.11 -13.52 0.37
CA TRP A 92 -8.83 -14.60 1.33
C TRP A 92 -9.06 -15.98 0.75
N ARG A 93 -10.06 -16.13 -0.14
CA ARG A 93 -10.27 -17.39 -0.87
C ARG A 93 -9.05 -17.70 -1.75
N TRP A 94 -8.62 -16.73 -2.56
CA TRP A 94 -7.41 -16.85 -3.38
C TRP A 94 -6.15 -17.10 -2.54
N TRP A 95 -6.02 -16.44 -1.39
CA TRP A 95 -4.89 -16.59 -0.48
C TRP A 95 -4.75 -18.03 0.03
N ASN A 96 -5.86 -18.64 0.45
CA ASN A 96 -5.86 -20.00 0.95
C ASN A 96 -5.61 -21.03 -0.16
N GLU A 97 -6.11 -20.78 -1.37
CA GLU A 97 -5.93 -21.68 -2.50
C GLU A 97 -4.51 -21.60 -3.09
N ARG A 98 -3.94 -20.39 -3.18
CA ARG A 98 -2.69 -20.11 -3.92
C ARG A 98 -1.73 -19.20 -3.17
N GLY A 99 -2.21 -18.04 -2.72
CA GLY A 99 -1.35 -16.96 -2.21
C GLY A 99 -0.40 -17.36 -1.08
N GLN A 100 -0.86 -18.15 -0.12
CA GLN A 100 -0.03 -18.59 1.01
C GLN A 100 1.21 -19.40 0.60
N TRP A 101 1.14 -20.11 -0.53
CA TRP A 101 2.23 -20.97 -1.01
C TRP A 101 3.32 -20.20 -1.75
N ILE A 102 2.94 -19.09 -2.40
CA ILE A 102 3.86 -18.26 -3.20
C ILE A 102 4.46 -17.08 -2.41
N PHE A 103 3.76 -16.64 -1.36
CA PHE A 103 4.22 -15.60 -0.43
C PHE A 103 4.79 -16.15 0.88
N GLY A 104 4.47 -17.39 1.23
CA GLY A 104 5.08 -18.09 2.34
C GLY A 104 6.40 -18.75 1.93
N ILE A 105 7.34 -18.82 2.86
CA ILE A 105 8.36 -19.87 2.80
C ILE A 105 7.63 -21.10 3.30
N LYS A 106 7.52 -22.16 2.50
CA LYS A 106 6.97 -23.44 2.97
C LYS A 106 7.80 -23.82 4.19
N PRO A 107 7.27 -23.74 5.42
CA PRO A 107 8.00 -24.25 6.56
C PRO A 107 8.23 -25.73 6.21
N ILE A 108 9.44 -26.23 6.38
CA ILE A 108 9.67 -27.68 6.39
C ILE A 108 9.08 -28.20 7.71
N HIS A 109 7.76 -27.99 7.90
CA HIS A 109 7.02 -27.97 9.15
C HIS A 109 7.33 -26.76 10.06
N SER A 110 6.31 -26.32 10.80
CA SER A 110 6.53 -25.54 12.02
C SER A 110 7.45 -26.38 12.91
N LEU A 111 8.60 -25.84 13.31
CA LEU A 111 9.56 -26.49 14.21
C LEU A 111 8.98 -26.78 15.62
N ASP A 112 7.69 -26.51 15.80
CA ASP A 112 6.96 -26.54 17.07
C ASP A 112 6.27 -27.90 17.29
N GLU A 113 6.24 -28.79 16.28
CA GLU A 113 5.60 -30.11 16.35
C GLU A 113 6.48 -31.21 15.73
N PHE A 114 6.34 -32.45 16.20
CA PHE A 114 7.03 -33.62 15.63
C PHE A 114 6.34 -34.06 14.34
N SER A 115 7.10 -34.21 13.24
CA SER A 115 6.62 -34.75 11.97
C SER A 115 6.14 -36.20 12.11
N SER A 116 5.08 -36.53 11.37
CA SER A 116 4.61 -37.91 11.18
C SER A 116 5.56 -38.71 10.26
N VAL A 117 5.33 -40.02 10.13
CA VAL A 117 6.13 -40.86 9.22
C VAL A 117 5.84 -40.48 7.76
N GLU A 118 4.59 -40.15 7.46
CA GLU A 118 4.11 -39.71 6.16
C GLU A 118 4.80 -38.39 5.74
N ASP A 119 4.87 -37.42 6.66
CA ASP A 119 5.56 -36.13 6.44
C ASP A 119 7.05 -36.33 6.07
N VAL A 120 7.72 -37.27 6.75
CA VAL A 120 9.12 -37.60 6.47
C VAL A 120 9.29 -38.21 5.08
N LEU A 121 8.35 -39.05 4.66
CA LEU A 121 8.38 -39.70 3.34
C LEU A 121 8.15 -38.70 2.20
N GLU A 122 7.31 -37.69 2.39
CA GLU A 122 7.10 -36.60 1.41
C GLU A 122 8.38 -35.78 1.13
N HIS A 123 9.37 -35.84 2.02
CA HIS A 123 10.63 -35.10 1.92
C HIS A 123 11.85 -36.00 1.66
N ARG A 124 11.62 -37.23 1.20
CA ARG A 124 12.68 -38.21 0.92
C ARG A 124 13.81 -37.64 0.07
N GLU A 125 13.51 -36.93 -1.01
CA GLU A 125 14.52 -36.35 -1.91
C GLU A 125 15.38 -35.26 -1.22
N LEU A 126 14.78 -34.48 -0.32
CA LEU A 126 15.49 -33.46 0.47
C LEU A 126 16.39 -34.10 1.55
N ILE A 127 15.96 -35.24 2.09
CA ILE A 127 16.75 -36.02 3.04
C ILE A 127 17.94 -36.69 2.32
N GLU A 128 17.69 -37.29 1.16
CA GLU A 128 18.71 -37.97 0.36
C GLU A 128 19.74 -36.99 -0.23
N SER A 129 19.31 -35.80 -0.67
CA SER A 129 20.22 -34.73 -1.11
C SER A 129 21.01 -34.07 0.03
N GLY A 130 20.67 -34.37 1.29
CA GLY A 130 21.33 -33.81 2.46
C GLY A 130 20.90 -32.39 2.82
N ALA A 131 19.94 -31.81 2.10
CA ALA A 131 19.32 -30.51 2.41
C ALA A 131 18.54 -30.54 3.73
N VAL A 132 18.03 -31.72 4.13
CA VAL A 132 17.40 -31.97 5.43
C VAL A 132 18.12 -33.12 6.14
N LYS A 133 18.40 -32.97 7.44
CA LYS A 133 18.95 -34.05 8.28
C LYS A 133 17.88 -34.53 9.26
N LEU A 134 17.62 -35.83 9.27
CA LEU A 134 16.68 -36.46 10.19
C LEU A 134 17.37 -36.83 11.51
N VAL A 135 16.74 -36.49 12.63
CA VAL A 135 17.22 -36.86 13.97
C VAL A 135 16.20 -37.76 14.65
N ALA A 136 16.58 -39.01 14.90
CA ALA A 136 15.78 -39.93 15.71
C ALA A 136 16.01 -39.65 17.20
N LEU A 137 14.95 -39.32 17.93
CA LEU A 137 15.00 -39.06 19.38
C LEU A 137 14.40 -40.26 20.15
N PRO A 138 15.21 -41.05 20.87
CA PRO A 138 14.70 -42.15 21.67
C PRO A 138 13.95 -41.63 22.90
N THR A 139 12.73 -42.11 23.12
CA THR A 139 11.86 -41.72 24.25
C THR A 139 12.31 -42.30 25.59
N SER A 140 13.28 -43.22 25.60
CA SER A 140 13.84 -43.85 26.79
C SER A 140 14.86 -42.99 27.56
N LEU A 141 15.24 -41.83 27.02
CA LEU A 141 16.24 -40.94 27.62
C LEU A 141 15.59 -39.75 28.33
N SER A 142 16.30 -39.20 29.32
CA SER A 142 15.87 -37.97 29.98
C SER A 142 15.96 -36.76 29.04
N GLN A 143 15.06 -35.80 29.23
CA GLN A 143 14.98 -34.57 28.44
C GLN A 143 16.31 -33.79 28.41
N ALA A 144 17.00 -33.68 29.55
CA ALA A 144 18.31 -33.01 29.62
C ALA A 144 19.38 -33.72 28.76
N THR A 145 19.31 -35.05 28.67
CA THR A 145 20.23 -35.82 27.83
C THR A 145 19.91 -35.63 26.35
N LEU A 146 18.62 -35.62 25.98
CA LEU A 146 18.18 -35.37 24.61
C LEU A 146 18.57 -33.95 24.15
N GLN A 147 18.32 -32.92 24.95
CA GLN A 147 18.71 -31.53 24.66
C GLN A 147 20.22 -31.39 24.42
N ARG A 148 21.05 -31.99 25.29
CA ARG A 148 22.51 -31.95 25.15
C ARG A 148 22.98 -32.65 23.88
N ARG A 149 22.35 -33.76 23.50
CA ARG A 149 22.67 -34.50 22.27
C ARG A 149 22.24 -33.74 21.02
N LEU A 150 21.03 -33.17 21.03
CA LEU A 150 20.52 -32.34 19.94
C LEU A 150 21.43 -31.13 19.71
N ALA A 151 21.81 -30.41 20.77
CA ALA A 151 22.72 -29.26 20.68
C ALA A 151 24.07 -29.62 20.03
N LYS A 152 24.63 -30.78 20.35
CA LYS A 152 25.87 -31.29 19.72
C LYS A 152 25.70 -31.69 18.26
N LEU A 153 24.51 -32.12 17.85
CA LEU A 153 24.21 -32.41 16.44
C LEU A 153 24.05 -31.12 15.66
N VAL A 154 23.33 -30.15 16.22
CA VAL A 154 23.14 -28.82 15.63
C VAL A 154 24.47 -28.11 15.44
N SER A 155 25.39 -28.17 16.42
CA SER A 155 26.71 -27.55 16.30
C SER A 155 27.60 -28.14 15.20
N LYS A 156 27.24 -29.31 14.65
CA LYS A 156 27.95 -29.99 13.57
C LYS A 156 27.27 -29.85 12.21
N LEU A 157 26.13 -29.18 12.14
CA LEU A 157 25.46 -28.90 10.88
C LEU A 157 26.27 -27.86 10.11
N GLU A 158 26.75 -28.24 8.94
CA GLU A 158 27.26 -27.31 7.94
C GLU A 158 26.07 -26.65 7.26
N LEU A 159 25.75 -25.42 7.69
CA LEU A 159 24.69 -24.65 7.08
C LEU A 159 25.20 -24.10 5.75
N SER A 160 24.60 -24.58 4.65
CA SER A 160 24.88 -24.11 3.30
C SER A 160 24.34 -22.68 3.11
N GLY A 161 25.13 -21.71 3.57
CA GLY A 161 24.93 -20.29 3.27
C GLY A 161 24.04 -19.53 4.25
N THR A 162 24.45 -18.29 4.51
CA THR A 162 23.80 -17.26 5.35
C THR A 162 22.49 -16.71 4.76
N GLN A 163 22.01 -17.25 3.63
CA GLN A 163 20.80 -16.77 2.99
C GLN A 163 19.61 -17.60 3.48
N GLU A 164 18.82 -17.00 4.37
CA GLU A 164 17.49 -17.48 4.70
C GLU A 164 16.71 -17.75 3.40
N GLN A 165 16.06 -18.92 3.32
CA GLN A 165 15.14 -19.20 2.23
C GLN A 165 14.15 -18.04 2.09
N ARG A 166 13.97 -17.52 0.88
CA ARG A 166 13.00 -16.47 0.59
C ARG A 166 11.84 -17.07 -0.18
N ALA A 167 10.63 -16.62 0.15
CA ALA A 167 9.45 -16.94 -0.63
C ALA A 167 9.64 -16.49 -2.09
N PRO A 168 9.04 -17.18 -3.07
CA PRO A 168 9.08 -16.78 -4.48
C PRO A 168 8.70 -15.30 -4.69
N TYR A 169 7.72 -14.81 -3.92
CA TYR A 169 7.27 -13.41 -3.96
C TYR A 169 7.60 -12.66 -2.67
N HIS A 170 8.89 -12.51 -2.38
CA HIS A 170 9.33 -11.73 -1.22
C HIS A 170 9.19 -10.20 -1.45
N PRO A 171 8.66 -9.43 -0.48
CA PRO A 171 8.59 -7.98 -0.60
C PRO A 171 9.94 -7.33 -0.91
N HIS A 172 10.03 -6.63 -2.04
CA HIS A 172 11.28 -6.07 -2.55
C HIS A 172 11.82 -4.92 -1.67
N ASN A 173 10.94 -4.01 -1.23
CA ASN A 173 11.31 -2.90 -0.38
C ASN A 173 10.38 -2.75 0.82
N VAL A 174 10.77 -3.35 1.95
CA VAL A 174 10.02 -3.34 3.22
C VAL A 174 9.87 -1.92 3.82
N LYS A 175 10.63 -0.92 3.33
CA LYS A 175 10.48 0.49 3.79
C LYS A 175 9.27 1.19 3.18
N VAL A 176 8.65 0.63 2.15
CA VAL A 176 7.46 1.24 1.54
C VAL A 176 6.28 1.01 2.47
N ASP A 177 5.68 2.10 2.93
CA ASP A 177 4.48 2.04 3.76
C ASP A 177 3.24 1.72 2.91
N VAL A 178 2.31 1.00 3.54
CA VAL A 178 1.09 0.51 2.90
C VAL A 178 0.11 1.63 2.58
N GLU A 179 0.05 2.67 3.42
CA GLU A 179 -0.77 3.86 3.17
C GLU A 179 -0.38 4.54 1.85
N SER A 180 0.92 4.64 1.58
CA SER A 180 1.42 5.20 0.34
C SER A 180 1.10 4.34 -0.89
N LEU A 181 1.03 3.01 -0.74
CA LEU A 181 0.55 2.11 -1.80
C LEU A 181 -0.94 2.32 -2.07
N ARG A 182 -1.75 2.42 -1.01
CA ARG A 182 -3.20 2.68 -1.11
C ARG A 182 -3.51 4.00 -1.80
N THR A 183 -2.85 5.08 -1.37
CA THR A 183 -3.06 6.41 -1.96
C THR A 183 -2.63 6.48 -3.42
N ALA A 184 -1.50 5.86 -3.78
CA ALA A 184 -1.05 5.75 -5.17
C ALA A 184 -2.05 4.94 -6.02
N PHE A 185 -2.54 3.81 -5.52
CA PHE A 185 -3.54 2.97 -6.19
C PHE A 185 -4.82 3.76 -6.50
N GLN A 186 -5.35 4.46 -5.49
CA GLN A 186 -6.56 5.27 -5.66
C GLN A 186 -6.33 6.46 -6.60
N ALA A 187 -5.15 7.10 -6.56
CA ALA A 187 -4.80 8.16 -7.50
C ALA A 187 -4.77 7.66 -8.95
N TYR A 188 -4.28 6.43 -9.18
CA TYR A 188 -4.28 5.80 -10.50
C TYR A 188 -5.70 5.49 -11.00
N LYS A 189 -6.58 4.95 -10.14
CA LYS A 189 -7.99 4.74 -10.49
C LYS A 189 -8.69 6.05 -10.89
N LEU A 190 -8.52 7.12 -10.09
CA LEU A 190 -9.07 8.44 -10.44
C LEU A 190 -8.51 8.96 -11.77
N ARG A 191 -7.25 8.65 -12.10
CA ARG A 191 -6.66 9.00 -13.39
C ARG A 191 -7.31 8.24 -14.55
N GLN A 192 -7.59 6.94 -14.37
CA GLN A 192 -8.32 6.12 -15.35
C GLN A 192 -9.76 6.60 -15.55
N GLU A 193 -10.41 7.13 -14.51
CA GLU A 193 -11.72 7.81 -14.61
C GLU A 193 -11.67 9.18 -15.32
N GLY A 194 -10.51 9.58 -15.86
CA GLY A 194 -10.32 10.85 -16.56
C GLY A 194 -10.21 12.08 -15.66
N LYS A 195 -10.01 11.91 -14.35
CA LYS A 195 -9.83 13.05 -13.43
C LYS A 195 -8.50 13.77 -13.70
N SER A 196 -8.52 15.09 -13.54
CA SER A 196 -7.32 15.92 -13.71
C SER A 196 -6.34 15.76 -12.54
N ASN A 197 -5.05 16.03 -12.78
CA ASN A 197 -4.04 15.98 -11.71
C ASN A 197 -4.36 16.98 -10.58
N VAL A 198 -4.95 18.14 -10.89
CA VAL A 198 -5.39 19.09 -9.85
C VAL A 198 -6.48 18.47 -8.98
N TYR A 199 -7.47 17.80 -9.58
CA TYR A 199 -8.53 17.11 -8.84
C TYR A 199 -7.95 16.02 -7.94
N ILE A 200 -7.12 15.14 -8.50
CA ILE A 200 -6.49 14.03 -7.77
C ILE A 200 -5.65 14.58 -6.60
N GLY A 201 -4.84 15.61 -6.84
CA GLY A 201 -4.04 16.21 -5.78
C GLY A 201 -4.90 16.84 -4.68
N ALA A 202 -6.01 17.48 -5.05
CA ALA A 202 -6.97 18.07 -4.12
C ALA A 202 -7.67 16.99 -3.28
N TYR A 203 -8.07 15.88 -3.89
CA TYR A 203 -8.74 14.75 -3.24
C TYR A 203 -7.97 14.24 -2.00
N PHE A 204 -6.64 14.14 -2.09
CA PHE A 204 -5.77 13.68 -1.00
C PHE A 204 -5.22 14.79 -0.09
N SER A 205 -5.62 16.04 -0.30
CA SER A 205 -5.01 17.18 0.40
C SER A 205 -6.02 18.14 1.04
N LEU A 206 -7.29 18.10 0.63
CA LEU A 206 -8.29 19.13 0.92
C LEU A 206 -9.66 18.51 1.19
N CYS A 207 -10.48 19.20 1.97
CA CYS A 207 -11.90 18.86 2.14
C CYS A 207 -12.71 19.15 0.87
N ILE A 208 -13.93 18.62 0.77
CA ILE A 208 -14.73 18.67 -0.45
C ILE A 208 -15.09 20.11 -0.88
N GLU A 209 -15.28 21.01 0.07
CA GLU A 209 -15.54 22.44 -0.16
C GLU A 209 -14.34 23.11 -0.83
N GLN A 210 -13.14 22.82 -0.35
CA GLN A 210 -11.88 23.34 -0.88
C GLN A 210 -11.52 22.73 -2.24
N GLN A 211 -11.87 21.48 -2.50
CA GLN A 211 -11.62 20.82 -3.78
C GLN A 211 -12.32 21.54 -4.94
N ARG A 212 -13.58 21.96 -4.74
CA ARG A 212 -14.40 22.64 -5.77
C ARG A 212 -13.72 23.91 -6.30
N GLU A 213 -13.02 24.63 -5.43
CA GLU A 213 -12.32 25.86 -5.81
C GLU A 213 -11.21 25.62 -6.83
N PHE A 214 -10.38 24.58 -6.62
CA PHE A 214 -9.26 24.31 -7.51
C PHE A 214 -9.66 23.62 -8.82
N VAL A 215 -10.83 22.98 -8.84
CA VAL A 215 -11.38 22.26 -10.00
C VAL A 215 -12.17 23.19 -10.93
N ARG A 216 -12.65 24.35 -10.45
CA ARG A 216 -13.36 25.36 -11.26
C ARG A 216 -12.48 25.99 -12.35
N ASP A 217 -13.10 26.26 -13.50
CA ASP A 217 -12.50 26.96 -14.65
C ASP A 217 -12.08 28.39 -14.25
N GLY A 218 -10.84 28.75 -14.55
CA GLY A 218 -10.21 30.01 -14.15
C GLY A 218 -10.68 31.24 -14.94
N ARG A 219 -11.61 31.08 -15.89
CA ARG A 219 -12.23 32.19 -16.63
C ARG A 219 -13.34 32.90 -15.85
N GLN A 220 -13.80 32.33 -14.73
CA GLN A 220 -14.66 33.01 -13.78
C GLN A 220 -13.82 33.42 -12.56
N LYS A 221 -13.78 34.71 -12.24
CA LYS A 221 -13.24 35.21 -10.97
C LYS A 221 -14.16 34.74 -9.85
N GLY A 222 -13.95 33.53 -9.37
CA GLY A 222 -14.59 33.04 -8.15
C GLY A 222 -13.95 33.73 -6.95
N GLU A 223 -14.79 34.10 -5.98
CA GLU A 223 -14.36 34.62 -4.70
C GLU A 223 -13.55 33.54 -3.95
N THR A 224 -12.23 33.56 -4.11
CA THR A 224 -11.32 32.53 -3.63
C THR A 224 -11.16 32.59 -2.11
N PHE A 225 -12.03 31.96 -1.32
CA PHE A 225 -11.91 31.94 0.14
C PHE A 225 -10.58 31.28 0.62
N ASP A 226 -9.64 32.09 1.11
CA ASP A 226 -8.37 31.67 1.71
C ASP A 226 -8.62 31.21 3.15
N PHE A 227 -8.97 29.93 3.28
CA PHE A 227 -9.22 29.27 4.57
C PHE A 227 -8.01 29.32 5.51
N GLU A 228 -6.79 29.37 4.98
CA GLU A 228 -5.59 29.44 5.79
C GLU A 228 -5.36 30.84 6.34
N ALA A 229 -5.67 31.88 5.56
CA ALA A 229 -5.75 33.26 6.05
C ALA A 229 -6.86 33.42 7.10
N TYR A 230 -8.04 32.84 6.89
CA TYR A 230 -9.12 32.82 7.89
C TYR A 230 -8.68 32.12 9.18
N ARG A 231 -8.12 30.91 9.08
CA ARG A 231 -7.62 30.17 10.26
C ARG A 231 -6.54 30.97 10.99
N ASN A 232 -5.56 31.53 10.28
CA ASN A 232 -4.50 32.34 10.89
C ASN A 232 -5.04 33.61 11.55
N PHE A 233 -6.07 34.23 10.98
CA PHE A 233 -6.78 35.36 11.56
C PHE A 233 -7.45 34.97 12.89
N VAL A 234 -8.12 33.81 12.94
CA VAL A 234 -8.72 33.28 14.17
C VAL A 234 -7.65 32.94 15.22
N THR A 235 -6.62 32.17 14.86
CA THR A 235 -5.59 31.69 15.80
C THR A 235 -4.69 32.80 16.35
N LYS A 236 -4.36 33.83 15.54
CA LYS A 236 -3.57 34.97 16.05
C LYS A 236 -4.35 35.83 17.05
N ARG A 237 -5.67 35.73 17.11
CA ARG A 237 -6.52 36.56 17.97
C ARG A 237 -6.84 35.94 19.31
N GLU A 238 -6.90 34.61 19.41
CA GLU A 238 -6.93 33.92 20.71
C GLU A 238 -5.73 34.29 21.59
N LEU A 239 -4.63 34.75 20.98
CA LEU A 239 -3.42 35.24 21.65
C LEU A 239 -3.44 36.73 22.03
N VAL A 240 -4.41 37.54 21.57
CA VAL A 240 -4.46 39.01 21.73
C VAL A 240 -5.71 39.46 22.51
N ILE A 241 -6.15 38.66 23.48
CA ILE A 241 -7.14 39.09 24.47
C ILE A 241 -6.41 40.05 25.42
N SER A 242 -6.64 41.35 25.24
CA SER A 242 -6.25 42.35 26.23
C SER A 242 -7.28 42.29 27.34
N GLY A 243 -6.89 42.28 28.61
CA GLY A 243 -7.78 41.96 29.76
C GLY A 243 -9.02 42.84 30.01
N ASP A 244 -9.55 43.55 29.01
CA ASP A 244 -10.85 44.22 28.99
C ASP A 244 -11.84 43.43 28.11
N GLU A 245 -12.54 42.48 28.74
CA GLU A 245 -13.49 41.56 28.09
C GLU A 245 -14.59 42.26 27.28
N GLN A 246 -14.97 43.48 27.66
CA GLN A 246 -16.14 44.16 27.11
C GLN A 246 -15.80 44.90 25.80
N ALA A 247 -14.61 45.48 25.72
CA ALA A 247 -14.07 46.04 24.48
C ALA A 247 -13.77 44.94 23.45
N ASP A 248 -13.20 43.81 23.92
CA ASP A 248 -12.85 42.68 23.06
C ASP A 248 -14.10 42.00 22.47
N LYS A 249 -15.15 41.83 23.26
CA LYS A 249 -16.43 41.26 22.80
C LYS A 249 -17.11 42.12 21.75
N LYS A 250 -17.15 43.45 21.96
CA LYS A 250 -17.76 44.39 21.02
C LYS A 250 -17.03 44.44 19.68
N LYS A 251 -15.70 44.32 19.71
CA LYS A 251 -14.86 44.23 18.50
C LYS A 251 -15.11 42.93 17.73
N LEU A 252 -15.19 41.81 18.44
CA LEU A 252 -15.54 40.50 17.88
C LEU A 252 -16.93 40.51 17.21
N GLU A 253 -17.93 41.13 17.83
CA GLU A 253 -19.28 41.27 17.28
C GLU A 253 -19.30 42.11 15.99
N LEU A 254 -18.65 43.28 15.98
CA LEU A 254 -18.53 44.14 14.79
C LEU A 254 -17.84 43.44 13.61
N GLU A 255 -16.85 42.61 13.89
CA GLU A 255 -16.10 41.91 12.85
C GLU A 255 -16.77 40.61 12.41
N ALA A 256 -17.50 39.92 13.29
CA ALA A 256 -18.39 38.83 12.92
C ALA A 256 -19.50 39.34 12.00
N GLN A 257 -20.09 40.49 12.33
CA GLN A 257 -21.03 41.20 11.49
C GLN A 257 -20.40 41.56 10.14
N ALA A 258 -19.16 42.07 10.12
CA ALA A 258 -18.45 42.38 8.87
C ALA A 258 -18.10 41.14 8.02
N ILE A 259 -17.92 39.96 8.61
CA ILE A 259 -17.76 38.70 7.89
C ILE A 259 -19.11 38.23 7.32
N GLU A 260 -20.17 38.31 8.12
CA GLU A 260 -21.54 37.90 7.76
C GLU A 260 -22.12 38.81 6.67
N ASP A 261 -21.84 40.11 6.73
CA ASP A 261 -22.20 41.12 5.74
C ASP A 261 -21.29 41.08 4.48
N GLY A 262 -20.26 40.22 4.45
CA GLY A 262 -19.36 40.05 3.31
C GLY A 262 -18.34 41.18 3.12
N HIS A 263 -18.14 42.03 4.13
CA HIS A 263 -17.13 43.11 4.11
C HIS A 263 -15.69 42.61 4.34
N ILE A 264 -15.52 41.45 5.00
CA ILE A 264 -14.22 40.77 5.16
C ILE A 264 -14.25 39.46 4.38
N VAL A 265 -13.64 39.46 3.20
CA VAL A 265 -13.47 38.26 2.37
C VAL A 265 -11.99 37.95 2.23
N PHE A 266 -11.59 36.77 2.70
CA PHE A 266 -10.21 36.31 2.56
C PHE A 266 -10.02 35.81 1.14
N TYR A 267 -9.45 36.60 0.24
CA TYR A 267 -9.16 36.16 -1.12
C TYR A 267 -7.78 35.52 -1.22
N MET A 268 -7.70 34.32 -1.79
CA MET A 268 -6.44 33.71 -2.17
C MET A 268 -5.93 34.43 -3.42
N ASP A 269 -4.79 35.12 -3.28
CA ASP A 269 -4.11 35.80 -4.37
C ASP A 269 -3.85 34.85 -5.56
N GLY A 270 -3.89 35.37 -6.78
CA GLY A 270 -3.77 34.60 -8.03
C GLY A 270 -2.45 33.80 -8.10
N ASP A 271 -1.37 34.37 -7.60
CA ASP A 271 -0.06 33.70 -7.54
C ASP A 271 -0.06 32.55 -6.53
N ARG A 272 -0.68 32.75 -5.35
CA ARG A 272 -0.84 31.69 -4.33
C ARG A 272 -1.71 30.56 -4.84
N ARG A 273 -2.81 30.90 -5.53
CA ARG A 273 -3.70 29.91 -6.16
C ARG A 273 -2.97 29.10 -7.22
N THR A 274 -2.18 29.75 -8.05
CA THR A 274 -1.37 29.09 -9.09
C THR A 274 -0.31 28.17 -8.49
N ALA A 275 0.42 28.64 -7.47
CA ALA A 275 1.39 27.83 -6.76
C ALA A 275 0.75 26.60 -6.10
N LYS A 276 -0.44 26.76 -5.50
CA LYS A 276 -1.19 25.65 -4.91
C LYS A 276 -1.64 24.64 -5.97
N LYS A 277 -2.18 25.10 -7.11
CA LYS A 277 -2.53 24.21 -8.24
C LYS A 277 -1.31 23.43 -8.74
N ASN A 278 -0.15 24.07 -8.86
CA ASN A 278 1.09 23.41 -9.25
C ASN A 278 1.53 22.36 -8.23
N TYR A 279 1.43 22.66 -6.92
CA TYR A 279 1.70 21.68 -5.87
C TYR A 279 0.77 20.45 -5.98
N LEU A 280 -0.54 20.65 -6.15
CA LEU A 280 -1.51 19.56 -6.28
C LEU A 280 -1.21 18.72 -7.53
N ASN A 281 -0.90 19.36 -8.66
CA ASN A 281 -0.49 18.70 -9.89
C ASN A 281 0.74 17.81 -9.71
N VAL A 282 1.80 18.34 -9.09
CA VAL A 282 3.05 17.59 -8.85
C VAL A 282 2.80 16.43 -7.89
N LYS A 283 2.02 16.65 -6.83
CA LYS A 283 1.66 15.60 -5.86
C LYS A 283 0.91 14.46 -6.56
N ALA A 284 -0.10 14.76 -7.38
CA ALA A 284 -0.84 13.77 -8.15
C ALA A 284 0.05 13.00 -9.12
N SER A 285 0.89 13.70 -9.89
CA SER A 285 1.84 13.07 -10.82
C SER A 285 2.77 12.08 -10.12
N ARG A 286 3.27 12.40 -8.92
CA ARG A 286 4.09 11.49 -8.11
C ARG A 286 3.33 10.25 -7.64
N MET A 287 2.08 10.40 -7.23
CA MET A 287 1.24 9.27 -6.81
C MET A 287 0.93 8.34 -7.98
N VAL A 288 0.55 8.90 -9.13
CA VAL A 288 0.27 8.13 -10.36
C VAL A 288 1.53 7.41 -10.83
N ALA A 289 2.68 8.08 -10.92
CA ALA A 289 3.93 7.44 -11.34
C ALA A 289 4.39 6.34 -10.36
N LYS A 290 4.16 6.53 -9.05
CA LYS A 290 4.41 5.48 -8.07
C LYS A 290 3.50 4.28 -8.32
N ALA A 291 2.23 4.50 -8.66
CA ALA A 291 1.30 3.41 -8.97
C ALA A 291 1.74 2.65 -10.23
N GLU A 292 2.06 3.35 -11.32
CA GLU A 292 2.58 2.76 -12.57
C GLU A 292 3.83 1.90 -12.31
N GLU A 293 4.75 2.39 -11.49
CA GLU A 293 5.95 1.65 -11.12
C GLU A 293 5.63 0.40 -10.29
N ASN A 294 4.61 0.46 -9.43
CA ASN A 294 4.16 -0.70 -8.67
C ASN A 294 3.35 -1.69 -9.51
N ILE A 295 2.63 -1.27 -10.54
CA ILE A 295 1.99 -2.14 -11.55
C ILE A 295 3.07 -2.93 -12.30
N ARG A 296 4.11 -2.25 -12.80
CA ARG A 296 5.30 -2.94 -13.33
C ARG A 296 5.96 -3.81 -12.27
N GLY A 297 6.00 -3.33 -11.04
CA GLY A 297 6.60 -4.04 -9.92
C GLY A 297 5.96 -5.40 -9.64
N VAL A 298 4.63 -5.49 -9.67
CA VAL A 298 3.92 -6.76 -9.47
C VAL A 298 4.06 -7.69 -10.67
N GLU A 299 4.13 -7.15 -11.89
CA GLU A 299 4.41 -7.88 -13.13
C GLU A 299 5.81 -8.53 -13.11
N GLU A 300 6.78 -7.89 -12.48
CA GLU A 300 8.19 -8.27 -12.56
C GLU A 300 8.72 -8.83 -11.24
N LYS A 301 7.81 -9.29 -10.37
CA LYS A 301 8.10 -9.88 -9.05
C LYS A 301 8.92 -8.98 -8.11
N ARG A 302 8.86 -7.65 -8.27
CA ARG A 302 9.65 -6.65 -7.51
C ARG A 302 8.83 -5.69 -6.65
N PHE A 303 7.67 -6.11 -6.17
CA PHE A 303 6.80 -5.25 -5.36
C PHE A 303 7.12 -5.36 -3.85
N PRO A 304 6.90 -4.32 -3.03
CA PRO A 304 6.56 -2.96 -3.42
C PRO A 304 7.78 -2.13 -3.84
N VAL A 305 7.54 -1.13 -4.69
CA VAL A 305 8.55 -0.17 -5.14
C VAL A 305 8.25 1.22 -4.59
N GLY A 306 9.30 1.94 -4.21
CA GLY A 306 9.19 3.32 -3.73
C GLY A 306 8.85 4.31 -4.85
N THR A 307 8.81 5.59 -4.52
CA THR A 307 8.59 6.64 -5.52
C THR A 307 9.77 6.68 -6.50
N PRO A 308 9.53 6.68 -7.83
CA PRO A 308 10.61 6.73 -8.81
C PRO A 308 11.47 8.00 -8.65
N LYS A 309 12.79 7.83 -8.67
CA LYS A 309 13.78 8.92 -8.42
C LYS A 309 13.78 10.02 -9.49
N ARG A 310 13.11 9.83 -10.64
CA ARG A 310 13.04 10.79 -11.74
C ARG A 310 11.59 11.18 -12.04
N LEU A 311 11.10 12.18 -11.31
CA LEU A 311 10.08 13.11 -11.80
C LEU A 311 10.64 14.53 -11.67
N VAL A 312 11.77 14.77 -12.33
CA VAL A 312 12.20 16.14 -12.64
C VAL A 312 11.51 16.45 -13.95
N VAL A 313 10.44 17.25 -13.89
CA VAL A 313 9.80 17.85 -15.04
C VAL A 313 10.90 18.54 -15.86
N GLY A 314 11.24 17.95 -17.01
CA GLY A 314 12.21 18.53 -17.92
C GLY A 314 11.71 19.90 -18.33
N LYS A 315 12.45 20.95 -17.95
CA LYS A 315 12.35 22.22 -18.66
C LYS A 315 12.68 21.91 -20.12
N SER A 316 11.71 22.16 -20.99
CA SER A 316 11.88 22.19 -22.44
C SER A 316 13.02 23.15 -22.77
N ASN A 317 14.21 22.60 -23.04
CA ASN A 317 15.25 23.34 -23.74
C ASN A 317 14.87 23.36 -25.23
N GLU A 318 13.94 24.24 -25.59
CA GLU A 318 13.92 24.80 -26.94
C GLU A 318 15.16 25.69 -27.07
N LYS A 319 16.28 25.09 -27.48
CA LYS A 319 17.29 25.84 -28.20
C LYS A 319 16.73 26.11 -29.58
N LYS A 320 16.23 27.33 -29.77
CA LYS A 320 16.12 27.94 -31.10
C LYS A 320 17.50 27.85 -31.75
N SER A 321 17.57 27.20 -32.90
CA SER A 321 18.63 27.41 -33.87
C SER A 321 18.03 27.94 -35.15
#